data_AF-Q5Q0B6-F1
#
_entry.id   AF-Q5Q0B6-F1
#
_cell.length_a   1.000
_cell.length_b   1.000
_cell.length_c   1.000
_cell.angle_alpha   90.00
_cell.angle_beta   90.00
_cell.angle_gamma   90.00
#
_symmetry.space_group_name_H-M   'P 1'
#
loop_
_entity.id
_entity.type
_entity.pdbx_description
1 polymer ?
#
loop_
_entity_poly.entity_id
_entity_poly.type
_entity_poly.pdbx_seq_one_letter_code
_entity_poly.pdbx_strand_id
1 'polypeptide(L)'
;MELRSDSRSSSFSSLLFVAFLLFLCGLVSRTDSAQQPFRREPGHPHWHHSAFLDVRESVRSDVRRMLHSRAEVPFQVPLEVNIVLVGLNGDGGYRYSVDPQKLEEFLRASFSTHRPSCQETGEPLDIEHRVVYNIFPSGQPELIALEKAVKEAMVPAGTALEADFGRHLPAYDVEAIKVESAFNQLYSYIFDIDVGSGSAATADKPIPSAIFVVNFDKVRMDPKNTEIDLDSLMFAKLPELSDADKEKQEADYIYRYRYNGGGASQVWLASGR
;
A
#
# COMPACT_ATOMS: atom_id res chain seq x y z
N MET A 1 78.09 -7.82 29.11
CA MET A 1 77.74 -6.38 29.12
C MET A 1 76.91 -6.14 27.87
N GLU A 2 75.71 -5.60 28.07
CA GLU A 2 74.71 -5.10 27.11
C GLU A 2 73.97 -6.07 26.17
N LEU A 3 72.70 -6.31 26.53
CA LEU A 3 71.57 -6.69 25.66
C LEU A 3 70.99 -5.42 25.00
N ARG A 4 70.86 -5.42 23.67
CA ARG A 4 70.01 -4.54 22.84
C ARG A 4 69.76 -5.32 21.54
N SER A 5 68.62 -5.29 20.85
CA SER A 5 67.32 -4.65 21.02
C SER A 5 66.56 -5.11 19.76
N ASP A 6 65.52 -5.94 19.85
CA ASP A 6 64.66 -6.27 18.69
C ASP A 6 63.19 -6.43 19.11
N SER A 7 62.62 -5.40 19.72
CA SER A 7 61.18 -5.37 20.08
C SER A 7 60.38 -4.29 19.36
N ARG A 8 60.97 -3.53 18.44
CA ARG A 8 60.33 -2.37 17.82
C ARG A 8 59.52 -2.66 16.55
N SER A 9 59.76 -3.74 15.82
CA SER A 9 59.07 -4.00 14.53
C SER A 9 57.69 -4.66 14.69
N SER A 10 57.49 -5.49 15.71
CA SER A 10 56.21 -6.18 15.95
C SER A 10 55.11 -5.25 16.46
N SER A 11 55.47 -4.25 17.27
CA SER A 11 54.52 -3.29 17.82
C SER A 11 53.90 -2.40 16.74
N PHE A 12 54.71 -1.92 15.78
CA PHE A 12 54.23 -1.11 14.65
C PHE A 12 53.28 -1.88 13.72
N SER A 13 53.58 -3.16 13.44
CA SER A 13 52.69 -4.01 12.63
C SER A 13 51.37 -4.30 13.34
N SER A 14 51.39 -4.49 14.67
CA SER A 14 50.16 -4.69 15.46
C SER A 14 49.29 -3.43 15.51
N LEU A 15 49.90 -2.25 15.61
CA LEU A 15 49.18 -0.97 15.65
C LEU A 15 48.51 -0.65 14.30
N LEU A 16 49.19 -0.94 13.19
CA LEU A 16 48.61 -0.85 11.84
C LEU A 16 47.45 -1.82 11.64
N PHE A 17 47.56 -3.04 12.17
CA PHE A 17 46.50 -4.05 12.08
C PHE A 17 45.27 -3.66 12.91
N VAL A 18 45.47 -3.10 14.11
CA VAL A 18 44.38 -2.59 14.96
C VAL A 18 43.73 -1.35 14.33
N ALA A 19 44.50 -0.44 13.75
CA ALA A 19 43.96 0.72 13.03
C ALA A 19 43.14 0.29 11.81
N PHE A 20 43.60 -0.74 11.07
CA PHE A 20 42.88 -1.31 9.93
C PHE A 20 41.58 -2.01 10.36
N LEU A 21 41.60 -2.77 11.46
CA LEU A 21 40.40 -3.37 12.06
C LEU A 21 39.40 -2.32 12.55
N LEU A 22 39.87 -1.24 13.17
CA LEU A 22 39.01 -0.12 13.59
C LEU A 22 38.42 0.63 12.40
N PHE A 23 39.17 0.77 11.30
CA PHE A 23 38.67 1.35 10.05
C PHE A 23 37.63 0.45 9.38
N LEU A 24 37.85 -0.88 9.35
CA LEU A 24 36.88 -1.87 8.87
C LEU A 24 35.61 -1.91 9.73
N CYS A 25 35.74 -1.91 11.06
CA CYS A 25 34.60 -1.79 11.96
C CYS A 25 33.87 -0.45 11.79
N GLY A 26 34.60 0.65 11.55
CA GLY A 26 34.02 1.96 11.24
C GLY A 26 33.25 1.99 9.91
N LEU A 27 33.67 1.21 8.91
CA LEU A 27 32.96 1.05 7.64
C LEU A 27 31.71 0.16 7.78
N VAL A 28 31.77 -0.92 8.58
CA VAL A 28 30.62 -1.79 8.88
C VAL A 28 29.56 -1.06 9.71
N SER A 29 29.97 -0.17 10.62
CA SER A 29 29.04 0.68 11.37
C SER A 29 28.46 1.84 10.56
N ARG A 30 29.01 2.14 9.37
CA ARG A 30 28.52 3.18 8.44
C ARG A 30 27.68 2.65 7.29
N THR A 31 27.49 1.33 7.20
CA THR A 31 26.30 0.81 6.53
C THR A 31 25.12 0.99 7.46
N ASP A 32 24.66 2.23 7.62
CA ASP A 32 23.24 2.46 7.84
C ASP A 32 22.56 1.74 6.68
N SER A 33 22.00 0.57 6.98
CA SER A 33 21.12 -0.14 6.06
C SER A 33 20.10 0.89 5.60
N ALA A 34 20.22 1.40 4.37
CA ALA A 34 19.33 2.42 3.83
C ALA A 34 17.90 2.04 4.21
N GLN A 35 17.23 2.88 4.99
CA GLN A 35 15.89 2.59 5.47
C GLN A 35 14.99 2.46 4.24
N GLN A 36 14.43 1.27 4.01
CA GLN A 36 13.60 0.97 2.85
C GLN A 36 12.12 1.06 3.23
N PRO A 37 11.25 1.54 2.33
CA PRO A 37 9.83 1.79 2.62
C PRO A 37 9.01 0.54 2.93
N PHE A 38 9.47 -0.66 2.53
CA PHE A 38 8.75 -1.93 2.72
C PHE A 38 9.49 -2.90 3.65
N ARG A 39 10.28 -2.36 4.60
CA ARG A 39 11.04 -3.20 5.53
C ARG A 39 10.15 -3.63 6.69
N ARG A 40 10.04 -4.94 6.89
CA ARG A 40 9.39 -5.48 8.09
C ARG A 40 10.34 -5.49 9.28
N GLU A 41 9.96 -4.80 10.35
CA GLU A 41 10.52 -4.99 11.68
C GLU A 41 10.01 -6.29 12.37
N PRO A 42 10.78 -6.87 13.32
CA PRO A 42 10.31 -8.00 14.11
C PRO A 42 9.04 -7.62 14.90
N GLY A 43 7.89 -8.20 14.52
CA GLY A 43 6.59 -7.93 15.17
C GLY A 43 5.52 -7.31 14.27
N HIS A 44 5.74 -7.15 12.96
CA HIS A 44 4.66 -6.72 12.07
C HIS A 44 3.44 -7.65 12.17
N PRO A 45 2.23 -7.08 12.23
CA PRO A 45 1.00 -7.86 12.23
C PRO A 45 0.97 -8.71 10.96
N HIS A 46 0.79 -10.02 11.14
CA HIS A 46 0.57 -10.92 10.03
C HIS A 46 -0.92 -10.89 9.70
N TRP A 47 -1.22 -10.80 8.41
CA TRP A 47 -2.58 -10.91 7.96
C TRP A 47 -3.06 -12.37 8.15
N HIS A 48 -4.29 -12.54 8.64
CA HIS A 48 -4.87 -13.83 9.01
C HIS A 48 -6.32 -13.93 8.51
N HIS A 49 -6.69 -15.05 7.87
CA HIS A 49 -8.07 -15.41 7.44
C HIS A 49 -8.95 -15.74 8.66
N SER A 50 -9.10 -14.84 9.63
CA SER A 50 -9.83 -15.13 10.87
C SER A 50 -11.33 -15.26 10.65
N ALA A 51 -11.92 -14.52 9.70
CA ALA A 51 -13.37 -14.54 9.51
C ALA A 51 -13.87 -15.90 8.96
N PHE A 52 -13.06 -16.60 8.17
CA PHE A 52 -13.42 -17.94 7.69
C PHE A 52 -13.28 -19.03 8.75
N LEU A 53 -12.36 -18.87 9.71
CA LEU A 53 -12.19 -19.83 10.81
C LEU A 53 -13.36 -19.76 11.79
N ASP A 54 -13.86 -18.55 12.08
CA ASP A 54 -14.94 -18.33 13.04
C ASP A 54 -16.32 -18.79 12.52
N VAL A 55 -16.52 -18.85 11.20
CA VAL A 55 -17.83 -19.12 10.59
C VAL A 55 -17.97 -20.57 10.11
N ARG A 56 -16.90 -21.39 10.16
CA ARG A 56 -16.88 -22.77 9.64
C ARG A 56 -18.00 -23.66 10.18
N GLU A 57 -18.31 -23.60 11.48
CA GLU A 57 -19.40 -24.38 12.07
C GLU A 57 -20.79 -23.81 11.71
N SER A 58 -20.91 -22.49 11.59
CA SER A 58 -22.15 -21.83 11.12
C SER A 58 -22.47 -22.26 9.69
N VAL A 59 -21.50 -22.15 8.78
CA VAL A 59 -21.63 -22.57 7.37
C VAL A 59 -22.10 -24.02 7.27
N ARG A 60 -21.48 -24.92 8.04
CA ARG A 60 -21.85 -26.34 8.05
C ARG A 60 -23.29 -26.56 8.51
N SER A 61 -23.73 -25.81 9.52
CA SER A 61 -25.12 -25.87 10.00
C SER A 61 -26.11 -25.29 8.99
N ASP A 62 -25.74 -24.21 8.30
CA ASP A 62 -26.58 -23.52 7.31
C ASP A 62 -26.75 -24.34 6.03
N VAL A 63 -25.69 -24.98 5.52
CA VAL A 63 -25.78 -25.96 4.42
C VAL A 63 -26.71 -27.10 4.80
N ARG A 64 -26.57 -27.64 6.02
CA ARG A 64 -27.41 -28.74 6.49
C ARG A 64 -28.88 -28.31 6.60
N ARG A 65 -29.16 -27.08 7.06
CA ARG A 65 -30.51 -26.52 7.12
C ARG A 65 -31.10 -26.30 5.72
N MET A 66 -30.33 -25.75 4.79
CA MET A 66 -30.74 -25.55 3.40
C MET A 66 -31.07 -26.87 2.69
N LEU A 67 -30.25 -27.91 2.86
CA LEU A 67 -30.50 -29.23 2.26
C LEU A 67 -31.73 -29.95 2.87
N HIS A 68 -32.12 -29.63 4.10
CA HIS A 68 -33.19 -30.33 4.82
C HIS A 68 -34.48 -29.51 5.00
N SER A 69 -34.47 -28.21 4.68
CA SER A 69 -35.64 -27.35 4.74
C SER A 69 -36.00 -26.87 3.34
N ARG A 70 -37.29 -26.91 2.99
CA ARG A 70 -37.83 -26.28 1.76
C ARG A 70 -37.89 -24.75 1.85
N ALA A 71 -37.16 -24.15 2.77
CA ALA A 71 -37.22 -22.70 3.01
C ALA A 71 -36.15 -22.01 2.14
N GLU A 72 -36.59 -21.01 1.36
CA GLU A 72 -35.78 -20.11 0.52
C GLU A 72 -34.95 -19.15 1.38
N VAL A 73 -34.16 -19.67 2.33
CA VAL A 73 -33.26 -18.86 3.14
C VAL A 73 -31.93 -18.80 2.42
N PRO A 74 -31.42 -17.61 2.07
CA PRO A 74 -30.17 -17.49 1.36
C PRO A 74 -29.02 -18.03 2.21
N PHE A 75 -28.12 -18.74 1.56
CA PHE A 75 -26.94 -19.33 2.17
C PHE A 75 -25.93 -18.23 2.52
N GLN A 76 -25.58 -18.10 3.79
CA GLN A 76 -24.68 -17.05 4.26
C GLN A 76 -23.21 -17.44 4.12
N VAL A 77 -22.45 -16.64 3.37
CA VAL A 77 -21.02 -16.83 3.14
C VAL A 77 -20.26 -15.61 3.66
N PRO A 78 -19.25 -15.76 4.53
CA PRO A 78 -18.41 -14.64 4.92
C PRO A 78 -17.60 -14.14 3.72
N LEU A 79 -17.53 -12.83 3.55
CA LEU A 79 -16.71 -12.15 2.55
C LEU A 79 -15.80 -11.15 3.25
N GLU A 80 -14.49 -11.42 3.24
CA GLU A 80 -13.49 -10.50 3.77
C GLU A 80 -13.15 -9.43 2.71
N VAL A 81 -13.30 -8.16 3.08
CA VAL A 81 -12.94 -7.01 2.25
C VAL A 81 -11.82 -6.25 2.96
N ASN A 82 -10.62 -6.34 2.42
CA ASN A 82 -9.46 -5.64 2.94
C ASN A 82 -9.37 -4.25 2.29
N ILE A 83 -9.29 -3.19 3.09
CA ILE A 83 -9.18 -1.80 2.64
C ILE A 83 -7.85 -1.25 3.13
N VAL A 84 -6.99 -0.86 2.21
CA VAL A 84 -5.70 -0.24 2.52
C VAL A 84 -5.82 1.27 2.34
N LEU A 85 -5.60 2.02 3.41
CA LEU A 85 -5.65 3.47 3.43
C LEU A 85 -4.24 4.03 3.26
N VAL A 86 -3.98 4.75 2.17
CA VAL A 86 -2.67 5.34 1.84
C VAL A 86 -2.79 6.85 1.79
N GLY A 87 -1.99 7.58 2.57
CA GLY A 87 -2.06 9.05 2.62
C GLY A 87 -3.23 9.61 3.43
N LEU A 88 -3.80 8.79 4.32
CA LEU A 88 -4.92 9.13 5.19
C LEU A 88 -4.53 9.07 6.68
N ASN A 89 -3.25 9.25 6.99
CA ASN A 89 -2.73 9.34 8.36
C ASN A 89 -2.18 10.74 8.67
N GLY A 90 -2.65 11.76 7.96
CA GLY A 90 -2.12 13.12 8.08
C GLY A 90 -0.81 13.34 7.31
N ASP A 91 -0.47 12.45 6.39
CA ASP A 91 0.78 12.43 5.61
C ASP A 91 0.55 12.71 4.11
N GLY A 92 -0.62 12.35 3.59
CA GLY A 92 -1.04 12.58 2.21
C GLY A 92 -1.56 13.99 1.91
N GLY A 93 -2.33 14.10 0.81
CA GLY A 93 -2.94 15.35 0.34
C GLY A 93 -3.79 16.02 1.43
N TYR A 94 -3.70 17.35 1.53
CA TYR A 94 -4.40 18.16 2.55
C TYR A 94 -4.15 17.75 4.02
N ARG A 95 -3.26 16.79 4.29
CA ARG A 95 -3.02 16.18 5.61
C ARG A 95 -4.31 15.63 6.22
N TYR A 96 -5.19 15.06 5.41
CA TYR A 96 -6.37 14.37 5.92
C TYR A 96 -5.99 13.12 6.72
N SER A 97 -6.76 12.86 7.78
CA SER A 97 -6.64 11.66 8.58
C SER A 97 -8.00 10.95 8.70
N VAL A 98 -7.97 9.63 8.63
CA VAL A 98 -9.15 8.77 8.80
C VAL A 98 -8.86 7.79 9.92
N ASP A 99 -9.74 7.75 10.92
CA ASP A 99 -9.69 6.77 12.00
C ASP A 99 -10.13 5.40 11.47
N PRO A 100 -9.24 4.38 11.42
CA PRO A 100 -9.58 3.08 10.87
C PRO A 100 -10.74 2.40 11.60
N GLN A 101 -10.84 2.56 12.92
CA GLN A 101 -11.89 1.90 13.71
C GLN A 101 -13.27 2.49 13.40
N LYS A 102 -13.36 3.82 13.31
CA LYS A 102 -14.62 4.48 12.95
C LYS A 102 -15.07 4.17 11.53
N LEU A 103 -14.12 4.07 10.59
CA LEU A 103 -14.45 3.68 9.21
C LEU A 103 -14.96 2.23 9.16
N GLU A 104 -14.33 1.33 9.92
CA GLU A 104 -14.74 -0.07 10.01
C GLU A 104 -16.15 -0.20 10.61
N GLU A 105 -16.42 0.50 11.72
CA GLU A 105 -17.74 0.56 12.35
C GLU A 105 -18.80 1.11 11.40
N PHE A 106 -18.48 2.19 10.69
CA PHE A 106 -19.37 2.78 9.70
C PHE A 106 -19.70 1.79 8.57
N LEU A 107 -18.68 1.18 7.96
CA LEU A 107 -18.87 0.22 6.88
C LEU A 107 -19.67 -1.01 7.34
N ARG A 108 -19.37 -1.51 8.54
CA ARG A 108 -20.11 -2.63 9.14
C ARG A 108 -21.57 -2.27 9.41
N ALA A 109 -21.86 -1.05 9.86
CA ALA A 109 -23.22 -0.60 10.13
C ALA A 109 -24.02 -0.33 8.84
N SER A 110 -23.37 0.24 7.82
CA SER A 110 -24.03 0.64 6.57
C SER A 110 -24.13 -0.49 5.53
N PHE A 111 -23.15 -1.39 5.49
CA PHE A 111 -22.97 -2.40 4.43
C PHE A 111 -22.62 -3.77 5.00
N SER A 112 -23.43 -4.26 5.95
CA SER A 112 -23.17 -5.54 6.62
C SER A 112 -23.37 -6.77 5.74
N THR A 113 -24.27 -6.71 4.75
CA THR A 113 -24.57 -7.81 3.85
C THR A 113 -24.64 -7.38 2.39
N HIS A 114 -24.32 -8.31 1.49
CA HIS A 114 -24.46 -8.11 0.05
C HIS A 114 -25.04 -9.36 -0.60
N ARG A 115 -26.20 -9.22 -1.25
CA ARG A 115 -26.84 -10.29 -2.01
C ARG A 115 -26.65 -10.03 -3.52
N PRO A 116 -25.80 -10.81 -4.21
CA PRO A 116 -25.62 -10.67 -5.65
C PRO A 116 -26.89 -11.09 -6.41
N SER A 117 -27.10 -10.51 -7.59
CA SER A 117 -28.19 -10.88 -8.50
C SER A 117 -27.66 -11.62 -9.72
N CYS A 118 -28.49 -12.49 -10.29
CA CYS A 118 -28.23 -13.12 -11.58
C CYS A 118 -28.19 -12.06 -12.69
N GLN A 119 -27.16 -12.10 -13.54
CA GLN A 119 -27.01 -11.13 -14.63
C GLN A 119 -28.11 -11.25 -15.69
N GLU A 120 -28.59 -12.46 -15.96
CA GLU A 120 -29.58 -12.72 -17.02
C GLU A 120 -31.01 -12.38 -16.57
N THR A 121 -31.36 -12.70 -15.33
CA THR A 121 -32.73 -12.56 -14.82
C THR A 121 -32.92 -11.35 -13.91
N GLY A 122 -31.84 -10.79 -13.35
CA GLY A 122 -31.87 -9.74 -12.34
C GLY A 122 -32.31 -10.21 -10.95
N GLU A 123 -32.72 -11.49 -10.81
CA GLU A 123 -33.21 -12.03 -9.55
C GLU A 123 -32.06 -12.28 -8.55
N PRO A 124 -32.26 -12.00 -7.25
CA PRO A 124 -31.25 -12.26 -6.23
C PRO A 124 -30.89 -13.74 -6.13
N LEU A 125 -29.60 -14.05 -6.06
CA LEU A 125 -29.13 -15.43 -5.89
C LEU A 125 -29.45 -15.96 -4.49
N ASP A 126 -29.50 -17.27 -4.32
CA ASP A 126 -29.70 -17.93 -3.01
C ASP A 126 -28.44 -17.91 -2.13
N ILE A 127 -27.56 -16.93 -2.33
CA ILE A 127 -26.35 -16.70 -1.56
C ILE A 127 -26.38 -15.27 -1.05
N GLU A 128 -26.10 -15.08 0.23
CA GLU A 128 -25.93 -13.77 0.86
C GLU A 128 -24.52 -13.69 1.44
N HIS A 129 -23.77 -12.65 1.07
CA HIS A 129 -22.48 -12.40 1.66
C HIS A 129 -22.63 -11.62 2.96
N ARG A 130 -22.04 -12.12 4.04
CA ARG A 130 -21.81 -11.34 5.25
C ARG A 130 -20.44 -10.70 5.15
N VAL A 131 -20.42 -9.37 5.01
CA VAL A 131 -19.19 -8.65 4.73
C VAL A 131 -18.43 -8.35 6.03
N VAL A 132 -17.15 -8.68 6.04
CA VAL A 132 -16.21 -8.39 7.13
C VAL A 132 -15.14 -7.46 6.58
N TYR A 133 -15.06 -6.25 7.14
CA TYR A 133 -14.12 -5.23 6.70
C TYR A 133 -12.86 -5.28 7.55
N ASN A 134 -11.70 -5.33 6.90
CA ASN A 134 -10.40 -5.19 7.53
C ASN A 134 -9.74 -3.92 7.01
N ILE A 135 -9.35 -3.00 7.90
CA ILE A 135 -8.79 -1.71 7.50
C ILE A 135 -7.31 -1.61 7.88
N PHE A 136 -6.47 -1.37 6.88
CA PHE A 136 -5.01 -1.31 7.02
C PHE A 136 -4.51 0.11 6.72
N PRO A 137 -4.16 0.89 7.75
CA PRO A 137 -3.48 2.17 7.53
C PRO A 137 -2.05 1.92 7.04
N SER A 138 -1.66 2.61 5.97
CA SER A 138 -0.29 2.61 5.43
C SER A 138 0.54 3.73 6.07
N GLY A 139 1.83 3.49 6.27
CA GLY A 139 2.75 4.49 6.78
C GLY A 139 3.19 5.50 5.72
N GLN A 140 3.87 6.54 6.22
CA GLN A 140 4.47 7.59 5.40
C GLN A 140 5.54 7.06 4.42
N PRO A 141 6.46 6.13 4.80
CA PRO A 141 7.44 5.61 3.86
C PRO A 141 6.79 4.93 2.64
N GLU A 142 5.75 4.13 2.88
CA GLU A 142 4.99 3.43 1.86
C GLU A 142 4.23 4.43 0.95
N LEU A 143 3.63 5.47 1.53
CA LEU A 143 3.00 6.57 0.78
C LEU A 143 4.00 7.25 -0.16
N ILE A 144 5.14 7.70 0.38
CA ILE A 144 6.13 8.46 -0.39
C ILE A 144 6.72 7.60 -1.51
N ALA A 145 6.91 6.29 -1.28
CA ALA A 145 7.35 5.36 -2.32
C ALA A 145 6.33 5.26 -3.48
N LEU A 146 5.03 5.21 -3.16
CA LEU A 146 3.98 5.20 -4.18
C LEU A 146 3.87 6.55 -4.91
N GLU A 147 3.95 7.67 -4.20
CA GLU A 147 3.95 9.02 -4.80
C GLU A 147 5.12 9.18 -5.78
N LYS A 148 6.31 8.69 -5.42
CA LYS A 148 7.48 8.68 -6.29
C LYS A 148 7.23 7.86 -7.56
N ALA A 149 6.72 6.63 -7.42
CA ALA A 149 6.41 5.77 -8.56
C ALA A 149 5.38 6.40 -9.50
N VAL A 150 4.33 7.04 -8.96
CA VAL A 150 3.32 7.73 -9.74
C VAL A 150 3.91 8.95 -10.45
N LYS A 151 4.68 9.79 -9.74
CA LYS A 151 5.37 10.96 -10.30
C LYS A 151 6.27 10.59 -11.47
N GLU A 152 7.07 9.54 -11.33
CA GLU A 152 7.96 9.04 -12.39
C GLU A 152 7.21 8.48 -13.60
N ALA A 153 5.99 7.96 -13.40
CA ALA A 153 5.14 7.41 -14.45
C ALA A 153 4.24 8.44 -15.15
N MET A 154 4.20 9.70 -14.68
CA MET A 154 3.37 10.75 -15.29
C MET A 154 3.91 11.18 -16.67
N VAL A 155 3.06 11.08 -17.69
CA VAL A 155 3.36 11.53 -19.05
C VAL A 155 2.43 12.68 -19.45
N PRO A 156 2.94 13.80 -19.99
CA PRO A 156 2.10 14.92 -20.43
C PRO A 156 1.06 14.48 -21.47
N ALA A 157 -0.20 14.84 -21.24
CA ALA A 157 -1.35 14.45 -22.05
C ALA A 157 -2.17 15.66 -22.57
N GLY A 158 -1.53 16.83 -22.64
CA GLY A 158 -2.17 18.08 -23.08
C GLY A 158 -2.90 18.79 -21.95
N THR A 159 -4.14 19.22 -22.18
CA THR A 159 -4.99 19.85 -21.18
C THR A 159 -6.28 19.08 -20.97
N ALA A 160 -6.79 19.08 -19.74
CA ALA A 160 -8.08 18.50 -19.36
C ALA A 160 -8.94 19.55 -18.68
N LEU A 161 -10.25 19.38 -18.79
CA LEU A 161 -11.23 20.22 -18.11
C LEU A 161 -11.37 19.75 -16.66
N GLU A 162 -11.17 20.66 -15.72
CA GLU A 162 -11.46 20.45 -14.30
C GLU A 162 -12.97 20.32 -14.08
N ALA A 163 -13.39 19.29 -13.34
CA ALA A 163 -14.81 18.97 -13.14
C ALA A 163 -15.57 20.07 -12.38
N ASP A 164 -14.92 20.69 -11.38
CA ASP A 164 -15.61 21.58 -10.43
C ASP A 164 -15.73 23.02 -10.92
N PHE A 165 -14.67 23.56 -11.54
CA PHE A 165 -14.60 24.98 -11.94
C PHE A 165 -14.53 25.19 -13.45
N GLY A 166 -14.49 24.12 -14.26
CA GLY A 166 -14.44 24.21 -15.72
C GLY A 166 -13.17 24.86 -16.26
N ARG A 167 -12.08 24.87 -15.48
CA ARG A 167 -10.79 25.42 -15.92
C ARG A 167 -10.04 24.37 -16.75
N HIS A 168 -9.33 24.81 -17.77
CA HIS A 168 -8.41 23.94 -18.52
C HIS A 168 -7.06 23.88 -17.81
N LEU A 169 -6.72 22.71 -17.29
CA LEU A 169 -5.47 22.47 -16.58
C LEU A 169 -4.57 21.52 -17.38
N PRO A 170 -3.23 21.62 -17.25
CA PRO A 170 -2.31 20.60 -17.72
C PRO A 170 -2.73 19.20 -17.21
N ALA A 171 -2.77 18.25 -18.13
CA ALA A 171 -3.15 16.87 -17.85
C ALA A 171 -1.95 15.95 -17.98
N TYR A 172 -1.86 14.97 -17.09
CA TYR A 172 -0.89 13.88 -17.16
C TYR A 172 -1.61 12.53 -17.18
N ASP A 173 -1.15 11.65 -18.07
CA ASP A 173 -1.58 10.26 -18.10
C ASP A 173 -0.56 9.41 -17.33
N VAL A 174 -1.05 8.56 -16.42
CA VAL A 174 -0.25 7.57 -15.71
C VAL A 174 -0.66 6.19 -16.21
N GLU A 175 0.28 5.47 -16.81
CA GLU A 175 0.02 4.08 -17.21
C GLU A 175 0.03 3.20 -15.96
N ALA A 176 -1.15 2.69 -15.58
CA ALA A 176 -1.34 1.97 -14.32
C ALA A 176 -0.41 0.75 -14.20
N ILE A 177 -0.13 0.06 -15.31
CA ILE A 177 0.82 -1.08 -15.37
C ILE A 177 2.22 -0.69 -14.87
N LYS A 178 2.67 0.56 -15.09
CA LYS A 178 3.99 1.02 -14.65
C LYS A 178 4.08 1.23 -13.14
N VAL A 179 2.96 1.54 -12.48
CA VAL A 179 2.92 1.78 -11.03
C VAL A 179 2.48 0.55 -10.25
N GLU A 180 1.86 -0.44 -10.91
CA GLU A 180 1.39 -1.67 -10.29
C GLU A 180 2.48 -2.42 -9.51
N SER A 181 3.74 -2.40 -9.97
CA SER A 181 4.83 -3.03 -9.23
C SER A 181 5.03 -2.43 -7.83
N ALA A 182 4.84 -1.11 -7.68
CA ALA A 182 4.96 -0.43 -6.39
C ALA A 182 3.77 -0.78 -5.47
N PHE A 183 2.56 -0.81 -6.01
CA PHE A 183 1.38 -1.30 -5.27
C PHE A 183 1.49 -2.78 -4.89
N ASN A 184 2.11 -3.59 -5.74
CA ASN A 184 2.38 -5.00 -5.45
C ASN A 184 3.40 -5.17 -4.34
N GLN A 185 4.40 -4.29 -4.23
CA GLN A 185 5.33 -4.30 -3.09
C GLN A 185 4.61 -3.97 -1.79
N LEU A 186 3.77 -2.93 -1.76
CA LEU A 186 2.95 -2.59 -0.60
C LEU A 186 1.99 -3.73 -0.22
N TYR A 187 1.31 -4.32 -1.21
CA TYR A 187 0.44 -5.47 -1.01
C TYR A 187 1.20 -6.66 -0.41
N SER A 188 2.34 -7.02 -1.00
CA SER A 188 3.16 -8.13 -0.53
C SER A 188 3.66 -7.88 0.89
N TYR A 189 4.01 -6.63 1.20
CA TYR A 189 4.42 -6.18 2.53
C TYR A 189 3.30 -6.30 3.57
N ILE A 190 2.07 -5.93 3.24
CA ILE A 190 0.91 -6.02 4.16
C ILE A 190 0.46 -7.47 4.36
N PHE A 191 0.33 -8.23 3.27
CA PHE A 191 -0.35 -9.54 3.28
C PHE A 191 0.58 -10.75 3.38
N ASP A 192 1.90 -10.55 3.30
CA ASP A 192 2.90 -11.62 3.32
C ASP A 192 2.73 -12.65 2.21
N ILE A 193 2.53 -12.14 1.00
CA ILE A 193 2.33 -12.94 -0.20
C ILE A 193 3.32 -12.49 -1.27
N ASP A 194 4.14 -13.44 -1.76
CA ASP A 194 5.00 -13.22 -2.91
C ASP A 194 4.18 -13.27 -4.20
N VAL A 195 3.72 -12.12 -4.66
CA VAL A 195 2.95 -11.97 -5.91
C VAL A 195 3.81 -12.25 -7.16
N GLY A 196 5.14 -12.19 -7.05
CA GLY A 196 6.08 -12.33 -8.17
C GLY A 196 6.48 -13.76 -8.56
N SER A 197 6.12 -14.77 -7.77
CA SER A 197 6.47 -16.16 -8.07
C SER A 197 5.24 -16.90 -8.62
N GLY A 198 5.22 -17.11 -9.94
CA GLY A 198 4.28 -18.00 -10.62
C GLY A 198 4.53 -19.47 -10.26
N SER A 199 4.50 -19.82 -8.98
CA SER A 199 4.63 -21.19 -8.53
C SER A 199 3.22 -21.80 -8.45
N ALA A 200 3.04 -22.97 -9.03
CA ALA A 200 1.82 -23.77 -8.93
C ALA A 200 1.41 -24.12 -7.47
N ALA A 201 2.24 -23.78 -6.47
CA ALA A 201 1.95 -23.93 -5.05
C ALA A 201 1.13 -22.77 -4.44
N THR A 202 0.77 -21.74 -5.21
CA THR A 202 -0.11 -20.64 -4.77
C THR A 202 -1.59 -20.86 -5.09
N ALA A 203 -1.95 -21.86 -5.90
CA ALA A 203 -3.33 -22.09 -6.35
C ALA A 203 -4.30 -22.44 -5.20
N ASP A 204 -3.79 -23.05 -4.12
CA ASP A 204 -4.59 -23.41 -2.92
C ASP A 204 -4.48 -22.40 -1.78
N LYS A 205 -3.66 -21.35 -1.91
CA LYS A 205 -3.56 -20.31 -0.88
C LYS A 205 -4.59 -19.23 -1.16
N PRO A 206 -5.47 -18.88 -0.21
CA PRO A 206 -6.46 -17.85 -0.48
C PRO A 206 -5.74 -16.50 -0.55
N ILE A 207 -5.83 -15.84 -1.72
CA ILE A 207 -5.23 -14.55 -2.00
C ILE A 207 -6.19 -13.46 -1.50
N PRO A 208 -5.81 -12.61 -0.54
CA PRO A 208 -6.66 -11.54 -0.03
C PRO A 208 -7.01 -10.53 -1.12
N SER A 209 -8.29 -10.31 -1.37
CA SER A 209 -8.74 -9.18 -2.17
C SER A 209 -8.57 -7.89 -1.36
N ALA A 210 -7.94 -6.87 -1.95
CA ALA A 210 -7.66 -5.60 -1.29
C ALA A 210 -8.03 -4.40 -2.17
N ILE A 211 -8.69 -3.42 -1.56
CA ILE A 211 -9.03 -2.13 -2.17
C ILE A 211 -8.05 -1.09 -1.62
N PHE A 212 -7.28 -0.46 -2.50
CA PHE A 212 -6.39 0.64 -2.13
C PHE A 212 -7.13 1.96 -2.28
N VAL A 213 -7.26 2.70 -1.18
CA VAL A 213 -7.77 4.07 -1.17
C VAL A 213 -6.58 4.99 -0.96
N VAL A 214 -6.27 5.78 -1.98
CA VAL A 214 -5.08 6.63 -2.00
C VAL A 214 -5.45 8.11 -1.95
N ASN A 215 -4.74 8.87 -1.14
CA ASN A 215 -4.84 10.32 -1.03
C ASN A 215 -3.44 10.95 -1.14
N PHE A 216 -2.91 10.99 -2.36
CA PHE A 216 -1.57 11.51 -2.62
C PHE A 216 -1.50 13.05 -2.55
N ASP A 217 -0.35 13.57 -2.14
CA ASP A 217 -0.06 15.01 -2.16
C ASP A 217 0.39 15.43 -3.56
N LYS A 218 -0.48 16.16 -4.28
CA LYS A 218 -0.21 16.58 -5.66
C LYS A 218 0.97 17.54 -5.76
N VAL A 219 1.24 18.35 -4.74
CA VAL A 219 2.38 19.29 -4.76
C VAL A 219 3.71 18.52 -4.74
N ARG A 220 3.76 17.41 -3.98
CA ARG A 220 4.93 16.52 -3.97
C ARG A 220 5.07 15.73 -5.28
N MET A 221 3.94 15.27 -5.81
CA MET A 221 3.89 14.52 -7.07
C MET A 221 4.03 15.39 -8.32
N ASP A 222 4.00 16.72 -8.23
CA ASP A 222 4.10 17.59 -9.40
C ASP A 222 5.41 17.31 -10.17
N PRO A 223 5.34 16.84 -11.44
CA PRO A 223 6.52 16.58 -12.25
C PRO A 223 7.38 17.82 -12.52
N LYS A 224 6.81 19.02 -12.42
CA LYS A 224 7.53 20.29 -12.59
C LYS A 224 8.34 20.66 -11.35
N ASN A 225 7.97 20.13 -10.19
CA ASN A 225 8.61 20.43 -8.93
C ASN A 225 9.80 19.47 -8.70
N THR A 226 11.00 19.96 -9.02
CA THR A 226 12.26 19.24 -8.82
C THR A 226 12.97 19.60 -7.51
N GLU A 227 12.43 20.54 -6.74
CA GLU A 227 13.06 21.01 -5.49
C GLU A 227 12.80 20.07 -4.31
N ILE A 228 11.69 19.33 -4.37
CA ILE A 228 11.31 18.39 -3.31
C ILE A 228 12.04 17.07 -3.50
N ASP A 229 12.95 16.77 -2.57
CA ASP A 229 13.55 15.46 -2.42
C ASP A 229 12.63 14.52 -1.62
N LEU A 230 11.89 13.67 -2.32
CA LEU A 230 10.99 12.69 -1.73
C LEU A 230 11.71 11.68 -0.82
N ASP A 231 12.94 11.29 -1.16
CA ASP A 231 13.66 10.27 -0.38
C ASP A 231 14.00 10.81 1.02
N SER A 232 14.33 12.10 1.12
CA SER A 232 14.53 12.78 2.41
C SER A 232 13.28 12.83 3.28
N LEU A 233 12.09 12.84 2.65
CA LEU A 233 10.81 12.95 3.32
C LEU A 233 10.26 11.61 3.81
N MET A 234 10.81 10.46 3.41
CA MET A 234 10.27 9.15 3.81
C MET A 234 10.21 8.97 5.34
N PHE A 235 11.23 9.44 6.06
CA PHE A 235 11.35 9.27 7.51
C PHE A 235 11.41 10.60 8.28
N ALA A 236 11.38 11.73 7.57
CA ALA A 236 11.33 13.05 8.19
C ALA A 236 9.90 13.38 8.64
N LYS A 237 9.76 14.17 9.71
CA LYS A 237 8.45 14.68 10.10
C LYS A 237 7.94 15.65 9.04
N LEU A 238 6.79 15.35 8.44
CA LEU A 238 6.15 16.27 7.50
C LEU A 238 5.67 17.54 8.21
N PRO A 239 5.86 18.72 7.60
CA PRO A 239 5.34 19.97 8.15
C PRO A 239 3.80 20.00 8.08
N GLU A 240 3.21 20.70 9.04
CA GLU A 240 1.79 21.07 8.99
C GLU A 240 1.56 22.05 7.83
N LEU A 241 0.38 21.98 7.21
CA LEU A 241 0.02 22.87 6.11
C LEU A 241 -0.63 24.14 6.64
N SER A 242 -0.09 25.31 6.27
CA SER A 242 -0.77 26.58 6.46
C SER A 242 -1.98 26.70 5.52
N ASP A 243 -2.86 27.66 5.76
CA ASP A 243 -4.02 27.86 4.88
C ASP A 243 -3.60 28.26 3.46
N ALA A 244 -2.52 29.03 3.32
CA ALA A 244 -1.93 29.35 2.02
C ALA A 244 -1.36 28.11 1.29
N ASP A 245 -0.87 27.11 2.04
CA ASP A 245 -0.41 25.86 1.44
C ASP A 245 -1.59 24.99 0.99
N LYS A 246 -2.68 24.97 1.77
CA LYS A 246 -3.91 24.24 1.41
C LYS A 246 -4.54 24.78 0.12
N GLU A 247 -4.51 26.09 -0.11
CA GLU A 247 -4.98 26.69 -1.37
C GLU A 247 -4.18 26.20 -2.58
N LYS A 248 -2.91 25.82 -2.40
CA LYS A 248 -2.01 25.34 -3.46
C LYS A 248 -1.96 23.82 -3.57
N GLN A 249 -2.67 23.08 -2.71
CA GLN A 249 -2.60 21.62 -2.69
C GLN A 249 -3.09 20.95 -3.98
N GLU A 250 -3.91 21.63 -4.79
CA GLU A 250 -4.32 21.12 -6.10
C GLU A 250 -3.21 21.20 -7.17
N ALA A 251 -2.13 21.94 -6.93
CA ALA A 251 -0.95 22.05 -7.79
C ALA A 251 -1.22 22.43 -9.26
N ASP A 252 -2.42 22.94 -9.58
CA ASP A 252 -2.86 23.38 -10.91
C ASP A 252 -2.64 22.35 -12.04
N TYR A 253 -2.79 21.05 -11.75
CA TYR A 253 -2.77 20.00 -12.77
C TYR A 253 -3.74 18.86 -12.48
N ILE A 254 -4.04 18.05 -13.49
CA ILE A 254 -4.85 16.83 -13.36
C ILE A 254 -3.98 15.65 -13.77
N TYR A 255 -4.07 14.54 -13.04
CA TYR A 255 -3.52 13.27 -13.50
C TYR A 255 -4.60 12.20 -13.52
N ARG A 256 -4.47 11.25 -14.43
CA ARG A 256 -5.46 10.18 -14.65
C ARG A 256 -4.78 8.89 -15.04
N TYR A 257 -5.31 7.77 -14.56
CA TYR A 257 -4.79 6.46 -14.84
C TYR A 257 -5.32 5.95 -16.18
N ARG A 258 -4.46 5.24 -16.92
CA ARG A 258 -4.83 4.47 -18.12
C ARG A 258 -4.32 3.06 -17.97
N TYR A 259 -5.16 2.10 -18.26
CA TYR A 259 -4.82 0.69 -18.15
C TYR A 259 -4.85 0.03 -19.52
N ASN A 260 -3.71 -0.50 -19.97
CA ASN A 260 -3.56 -1.24 -21.22
C ASN A 260 -4.17 -0.53 -22.46
N GLY A 261 -3.85 0.76 -22.65
CA GLY A 261 -4.39 1.57 -23.76
C GLY A 261 -5.87 1.97 -23.62
N GLY A 262 -6.51 1.64 -22.50
CA GLY A 262 -7.88 1.99 -22.19
C GLY A 262 -8.13 3.49 -21.98
N GLY A 263 -9.40 3.81 -21.72
CA GLY A 263 -9.84 5.15 -21.35
C GLY A 263 -9.20 5.64 -20.06
N ALA A 264 -9.10 6.96 -19.92
CA ALA A 264 -8.60 7.55 -18.69
C ALA A 264 -9.63 7.42 -17.55
N SER A 265 -9.15 7.07 -16.36
CA SER A 265 -9.97 6.82 -15.17
C SER A 265 -9.22 7.23 -13.89
N GLN A 266 -9.96 7.41 -12.80
CA GLN A 266 -9.41 7.58 -11.46
C GLN A 266 -9.24 6.23 -10.72
N VAL A 267 -9.89 5.18 -11.23
CA VAL A 267 -9.90 3.83 -10.67
C VAL A 267 -9.46 2.85 -11.74
N TRP A 268 -8.65 1.86 -11.37
CA TRP A 268 -8.37 0.70 -12.20
C TRP A 268 -8.47 -0.58 -11.37
N LEU A 269 -8.69 -1.70 -12.07
CA LEU A 269 -8.59 -3.04 -11.50
C LEU A 269 -7.22 -3.59 -11.87
N ALA A 270 -6.46 -4.00 -10.86
CA ALA A 270 -5.11 -4.49 -11.06
C ALA A 270 -5.10 -5.89 -11.69
N SER A 271 -4.08 -6.21 -12.49
CA SER A 271 -3.95 -7.54 -13.08
C SER A 271 -3.85 -8.64 -12.01
N GLY A 272 -4.61 -9.73 -12.20
CA GLY A 272 -4.52 -10.93 -11.36
C GLY A 272 -5.20 -10.82 -10.00
N ARG A 273 -6.16 -9.89 -9.85
CA ARG A 273 -6.95 -9.66 -8.63
C ARG A 273 -8.41 -9.44 -8.93
#